data_AF-A0A1D8AYI5-F1
#
_entry.id   AF-A0A1D8AYI5-F1
#
_cell.length_a   1.000
_cell.length_b   1.000
_cell.length_c   1.000
_cell.angle_alpha   90.00
_cell.angle_beta   90.00
_cell.angle_gamma   90.00
#
_symmetry.space_group_name_H-M   'P 1'
#
loop_
_entity.id
_entity.type
_entity.pdbx_description
1 polymer ?
#
loop_
_entity_poly.entity_id
_entity_poly.type
_entity_poly.pdbx_seq_one_letter_code
_entity_poly.pdbx_strand_id
1 'polypeptide(L)'
;MSTTPRTHPFKKGATYRVKKAFSSLDDFSEGEVMKFEESSYSRYDEMSGFTFIDKEGKRRRWDIHDQDSIEIWRKLFEEVG
;
A
#
# COMPACT_ATOMS: atom_id res chain seq x y z
N MET A 1 -0.47 12.56 -21.20
CA MET A 1 0.20 12.78 -19.91
C MET A 1 0.03 11.48 -19.13
N SER A 2 1.08 10.67 -19.00
CA SER A 2 0.99 9.35 -18.35
C SER A 2 1.18 9.52 -16.84
N THR A 3 0.07 9.54 -16.10
CA THR A 3 0.08 9.38 -14.64
C THR A 3 0.52 7.95 -14.34
N THR A 4 1.81 7.75 -14.11
CA THR A 4 2.29 6.44 -13.64
C THR A 4 2.25 6.43 -12.11
N PRO A 5 1.74 5.39 -11.44
CA PRO A 5 1.78 5.23 -9.99
C PRO A 5 3.17 4.78 -9.52
N ARG A 6 4.21 5.46 -10.02
CA ARG A 6 5.62 5.23 -9.67
C ARG A 6 6.06 5.97 -8.42
N THR A 7 5.26 6.92 -7.93
CA THR A 7 5.59 7.76 -6.77
C THR A 7 4.65 7.47 -5.60
N HIS A 8 4.99 6.45 -4.81
CA HIS A 8 4.37 6.18 -3.51
C HIS A 8 5.19 6.79 -2.38
N PRO A 9 4.59 7.07 -1.21
CA PRO A 9 5.31 7.60 -0.05
C PRO A 9 6.01 6.52 0.77
N PHE A 10 5.71 5.24 0.50
CA PHE A 10 6.14 4.15 1.38
C PHE A 10 7.65 3.98 1.32
N LYS A 11 8.28 3.94 2.49
CA LYS A 11 9.71 3.73 2.67
C LYS A 11 9.93 2.29 3.12
N LYS A 12 10.80 1.56 2.43
CA LYS A 12 11.12 0.18 2.79
C LYS A 12 11.58 0.09 4.24
N GLY A 13 10.94 -0.79 5.01
CA GLY A 13 11.22 -0.99 6.43
C GLY A 13 10.52 -0.02 7.38
N ALA A 14 9.87 1.03 6.88
CA ALA A 14 9.06 1.93 7.71
C ALA A 14 7.70 1.28 8.04
N THR A 15 7.11 1.76 9.14
CA THR A 15 5.88 1.24 9.70
C THR A 15 4.73 2.18 9.40
N TYR A 16 3.59 1.62 9.02
CA TYR A 16 2.39 2.34 8.64
C TYR A 16 1.19 1.84 9.42
N ARG A 17 0.36 2.76 9.92
CA ARG A 17 -0.94 2.47 10.51
C ARG A 17 -2.04 2.65 9.47
N VAL A 18 -2.94 1.69 9.39
CA VAL A 18 -4.16 1.76 8.58
C VAL A 18 -5.13 2.74 9.27
N LYS A 19 -5.49 3.81 8.57
CA LYS A 19 -6.38 4.87 9.08
C LYS A 19 -7.86 4.54 8.97
N LYS A 20 -8.21 3.65 8.03
CA LYS A 20 -9.58 3.24 7.77
C LYS A 20 -9.56 1.83 7.20
N ALA A 21 -10.46 0.96 7.66
CA ALA A 21 -10.56 -0.39 7.11
C ALA A 21 -10.91 -0.37 5.61
N PHE A 22 -10.27 -1.25 4.84
CA PHE A 22 -10.54 -1.44 3.42
C PHE A 22 -10.12 -2.84 2.98
N SER A 23 -10.62 -3.26 1.82
CA SER A 23 -10.28 -4.55 1.22
C SER A 23 -9.67 -4.34 -0.16
N SER A 24 -8.67 -5.14 -0.48
CA SER A 24 -8.07 -5.29 -1.80
C SER A 24 -8.07 -6.80 -2.12
N LEU A 25 -6.91 -7.40 -2.43
CA LEU A 25 -6.74 -8.85 -2.35
C LEU A 25 -6.70 -9.36 -0.90
N ASP A 26 -6.20 -8.51 0.01
CA ASP A 26 -6.23 -8.71 1.45
C ASP A 26 -7.16 -7.72 2.13
N ASP A 27 -7.64 -8.10 3.32
CA ASP A 27 -8.33 -7.19 4.23
C ASP A 27 -7.34 -6.43 5.12
N PHE A 28 -7.59 -5.13 5.25
CA PHE A 28 -6.83 -4.21 6.08
C PHE A 28 -7.76 -3.65 7.16
N SER A 29 -7.39 -3.80 8.43
CA SER A 29 -8.23 -3.36 9.56
C SER A 29 -7.83 -1.97 10.05
N GLU A 30 -8.81 -1.14 10.42
CA GLU A 30 -8.51 0.17 11.01
C GLU A 30 -7.66 0.04 12.29
N GLY A 31 -6.63 0.87 12.39
CA GLY A 31 -5.66 0.84 13.49
C GLY A 31 -4.57 -0.22 13.35
N GLU A 32 -4.65 -1.12 12.37
CA GLU A 32 -3.62 -2.13 12.11
C GLU A 32 -2.29 -1.48 11.74
N VAL A 33 -1.19 -2.00 12.30
CA VAL A 33 0.16 -1.47 12.10
C VAL A 33 1.00 -2.53 11.39
N MET A 34 1.58 -2.15 10.24
CA MET A 34 2.36 -3.05 9.41
C MET A 34 3.61 -2.36 8.86
N LYS A 35 4.64 -3.15 8.58
CA LYS A 35 5.89 -2.68 7.98
C LYS A 35 5.84 -2.81 6.46
N PHE A 36 6.19 -1.76 5.74
CA PHE A 36 6.30 -1.85 4.28
C PHE A 36 7.55 -2.64 3.87
N GLU A 37 7.38 -3.64 3.01
CA GLU A 37 8.46 -4.51 2.53
C GLU A 37 8.96 -4.06 1.14
N GLU A 38 8.06 -4.00 0.17
CA GLU A 38 8.40 -3.68 -1.21
C GLU A 38 7.18 -3.26 -2.05
N SER A 39 7.48 -2.64 -3.20
CA SER A 39 6.51 -2.36 -4.26
C SER A 39 6.85 -3.16 -5.51
N SER A 40 5.83 -3.61 -6.23
CA SER A 40 5.94 -4.24 -7.54
C SER A 40 5.07 -3.50 -8.56
N TYR A 41 5.39 -3.62 -9.85
CA TYR A 41 4.63 -3.00 -10.92
C TYR A 41 4.37 -4.01 -12.04
N SER A 42 3.10 -4.20 -12.39
CA SER A 42 2.69 -4.97 -13.57
C SER A 42 2.44 -4.01 -14.73
N ARG A 43 3.31 -4.04 -15.74
CA ARG A 43 3.09 -3.31 -17.00
C ARG A 43 1.92 -3.85 -17.80
N TYR A 44 1.60 -5.13 -17.65
CA TYR A 44 0.55 -5.78 -18.41
C TYR A 44 -0.84 -5.39 -17.89
N ASP A 45 -0.97 -5.27 -16.58
CA ASP A 45 -2.24 -4.96 -15.91
C ASP A 45 -2.39 -3.47 -15.56
N GLU A 46 -1.36 -2.65 -15.80
CA GLU A 46 -1.29 -1.25 -15.39
C GLU A 46 -1.64 -1.08 -13.89
N MET A 47 -0.97 -1.87 -13.04
CA MET A 47 -1.17 -1.90 -11.59
C MET A 47 0.14 -1.84 -10.82
N SER A 48 0.12 -1.08 -9.73
CA SER A 48 1.15 -1.09 -8.69
C SER A 48 0.68 -1.90 -7.49
N GLY A 49 1.52 -2.83 -7.02
CA GLY A 49 1.29 -3.62 -5.82
C GLY A 49 2.23 -3.22 -4.69
N PHE A 50 1.69 -3.11 -3.48
CA PHE A 50 2.42 -2.77 -2.26
C PHE A 50 2.31 -3.90 -1.25
N THR A 51 3.45 -4.42 -0.80
CA THR A 51 3.53 -5.51 0.17
C THR A 51 3.88 -4.98 1.54
N PHE A 52 3.07 -5.36 2.52
CA PHE A 52 3.25 -5.07 3.94
C PHE A 52 3.39 -6.36 4.74
N ILE A 53 4.10 -6.28 5.87
CA ILE A 53 4.27 -7.36 6.84
C ILE A 53 3.62 -6.93 8.15
N ASP A 54 2.65 -7.71 8.62
CA ASP A 54 2.02 -7.48 9.91
C ASP A 54 2.89 -7.94 11.09
N LYS A 55 2.38 -7.73 12.31
CA LYS A 55 3.07 -8.13 13.55
C LYS A 55 3.29 -9.65 13.67
N GLU A 56 2.52 -10.46 12.96
CA GLU A 56 2.60 -11.92 12.96
C GLU A 56 3.52 -12.45 11.84
N GLY A 57 4.09 -11.54 11.04
CA GLY A 57 4.95 -11.88 9.90
C GLY A 57 4.17 -12.25 8.65
N LYS A 58 2.85 -12.06 8.63
CA LYS A 58 2.01 -12.35 7.46
C LYS A 58 2.10 -11.20 6.46
N ARG A 59 2.21 -11.57 5.19
CA ARG A 59 2.19 -10.64 4.05
C ARG A 59 0.76 -10.18 3.75
N ARG A 60 0.61 -8.87 3.55
CA ARG A 60 -0.61 -8.21 3.07
C ARG A 60 -0.31 -7.43 1.81
N ARG A 61 -1.12 -7.60 0.79
CA ARG A 61 -0.95 -6.94 -0.50
C ARG A 61 -2.06 -5.94 -0.76
N TRP A 62 -1.66 -4.73 -1.09
CA TRP A 62 -2.55 -3.69 -1.59
C TRP A 62 -2.17 -3.36 -3.03
N ASP A 63 -3.07 -3.64 -3.96
CA ASP A 63 -2.90 -3.25 -5.36
C ASP A 63 -3.75 -2.03 -5.71
N ILE A 64 -3.22 -1.18 -6.59
CA ILE A 64 -3.87 0.02 -7.09
C ILE A 64 -3.64 0.13 -8.60
N HIS A 65 -4.65 0.57 -9.36
CA HIS A 65 -4.47 0.81 -10.79
C HIS A 65 -3.69 2.12 -11.04
N ASP A 66 -2.99 2.20 -12.16
CA ASP A 66 -2.26 3.41 -12.58
C ASP A 66 -3.15 4.64 -12.72
N GLN A 67 -4.43 4.41 -13.03
CA GLN A 67 -5.43 5.46 -13.18
C GLN A 67 -6.02 5.94 -11.85
N ASP A 68 -5.88 5.16 -10.79
CA ASP A 68 -6.36 5.53 -9.48
C ASP A 68 -5.47 6.61 -8.87
N SER A 69 -6.08 7.55 -8.16
CA SER A 69 -5.32 8.60 -7.50
C SER A 69 -4.46 7.98 -6.40
N ILE A 70 -3.14 8.05 -6.59
CA ILE A 70 -2.18 7.61 -5.59
C ILE A 70 -2.41 8.30 -4.24
N GLU A 71 -2.99 9.52 -4.22
CA GLU A 71 -3.32 10.25 -2.99
C GLU A 71 -4.24 9.48 -2.03
N ILE A 72 -4.92 8.42 -2.51
CA ILE A 72 -5.69 7.51 -1.65
C ILE A 72 -4.83 6.93 -0.51
N TRP A 73 -3.52 6.77 -0.71
CA TRP A 73 -2.62 6.30 0.35
C TRP A 73 -2.71 7.21 1.60
N ARG A 74 -2.84 8.54 1.46
CA ARG A 74 -2.90 9.48 2.60
C ARG A 74 -4.17 9.32 3.42
N LYS A 75 -5.20 8.76 2.78
CA LYS A 75 -6.50 8.48 3.39
C LYS A 75 -6.48 7.12 4.10
N LEU A 76 -5.73 6.15 3.56
CA LEU A 76 -5.70 4.78 4.06
C LEU A 76 -4.57 4.50 5.04
N PHE A 77 -3.44 5.21 4.94
CA PHE A 77 -2.24 4.95 5.71
C PHE A 77 -1.63 6.22 6.29
N GLU A 78 -0.95 6.08 7.43
CA GLU A 78 -0.05 7.07 8.01
C GLU A 78 1.24 6.40 8.48
N GLU A 79 2.36 7.09 8.35
CA GLU A 79 3.66 6.61 8.85
C GLU A 79 3.68 6.74 10.38
N VAL A 80 4.09 5.66 11.07
CA VAL A 80 4.26 5.63 12.52
C VAL A 80 5.75 5.49 12.79
N GLY A 81 6.47 6.62 12.82
CA GLY A 81 7.92 6.69 12.99
C GLY A 81 8.46 8.08 12.70
#